data_AF-A0AA38FNA9-F1
#
_entry.id   AF-A0AA38FNA9-F1
#
_cell.length_a   1.000
_cell.length_b   1.000
_cell.length_c   1.000
_cell.angle_alpha   90.00
_cell.angle_beta   90.00
_cell.angle_gamma   90.00
#
_symmetry.space_group_name_H-M   'P 1'
#
loop_
_entity.id
_entity.type
_entity.pdbx_description
1 polymer ?
#
loop_
_entity_poly.entity_id
_entity_poly.type
_entity_poly.pdbx_seq_one_letter_code
_entity_poly.pdbx_strand_id
1 'polypeptide(L)'
;TDTKKISAVSIYFETMPYRLNESTGYIDYDQLEKSASLFRPKLIVAGASAYSRHYDYARMRKVCDKQKAVLLADMAHISGLVAGAVVPSPFDFADVVTTTTHKSLRGPRGAMIFYRKGLKEVNKLGQEVMYDYGDKINAAVFPGLQGGPHNHTITGLAVALKQ
;
A
#
# COMPACT_ATOMS: atom_id res chain seq x y z
N THR A 1 -27.38 5.06 0.36
CA THR A 1 -27.79 6.27 1.10
C THR A 1 -26.59 6.68 1.92
N ASP A 2 -26.18 7.93 1.79
CA ASP A 2 -24.81 8.46 1.87
C ASP A 2 -23.94 8.13 3.10
N THR A 3 -24.51 7.48 4.12
CA THR A 3 -23.83 7.03 5.35
C THR A 3 -23.55 5.53 5.40
N LYS A 4 -24.00 4.75 4.41
CA LYS A 4 -23.88 3.29 4.44
C LYS A 4 -22.41 2.86 4.25
N LYS A 5 -21.81 2.29 5.29
CA LYS A 5 -20.50 1.63 5.24
C LYS A 5 -20.62 0.32 4.42
N ILE A 6 -19.88 0.21 3.32
CA ILE A 6 -19.98 -0.93 2.37
C ILE A 6 -18.77 -1.86 2.50
N SER A 7 -17.56 -1.32 2.41
CA SER A 7 -16.34 -2.11 2.58
C SER A 7 -16.15 -2.42 4.06
N ALA A 8 -15.72 -3.65 4.37
CA ALA A 8 -15.29 -4.01 5.72
C ALA A 8 -14.25 -3.02 6.28
N VAL A 9 -13.41 -2.43 5.42
CA VAL A 9 -12.44 -1.40 5.81
C VAL A 9 -13.16 -0.19 6.44
N SER A 10 -14.26 0.28 5.85
CA SER A 10 -15.04 1.39 6.40
C SER A 10 -15.86 1.04 7.65
N ILE A 11 -16.06 -0.27 7.91
CA ILE A 11 -16.76 -0.78 9.09
C ILE A 11 -15.80 -0.84 10.29
N TYR A 12 -14.63 -1.44 10.10
CA TYR A 12 -13.63 -1.64 11.16
C TYR A 12 -12.67 -0.47 11.35
N PHE A 13 -12.54 0.40 10.34
CA PHE A 13 -11.69 1.58 10.38
C PHE A 13 -12.46 2.82 9.91
N GLU A 14 -12.00 3.98 10.35
CA GLU A 14 -12.48 5.26 9.83
C GLU A 14 -11.73 5.61 8.56
N THR A 15 -12.47 5.88 7.48
CA THR A 15 -11.93 6.11 6.14
C THR A 15 -12.37 7.46 5.62
N MET A 16 -11.43 8.21 5.05
CA MET A 16 -11.73 9.43 4.30
C MET A 16 -11.05 9.35 2.94
N PRO A 17 -11.80 9.34 1.83
CA PRO A 17 -11.22 9.25 0.49
C PRO A 17 -10.59 10.58 0.09
N TYR A 18 -9.47 10.52 -0.63
CA TYR A 18 -9.00 11.63 -1.47
C TYR A 18 -9.54 11.46 -2.90
N ARG A 19 -9.56 12.55 -3.67
CA ARG A 19 -10.22 12.63 -4.97
C ARG A 19 -9.26 13.02 -6.09
N LEU A 20 -9.72 12.86 -7.32
CA LEU A 20 -9.08 13.41 -8.49
C LEU A 20 -9.48 14.88 -8.65
N ASN A 21 -8.64 15.66 -9.30
CA ASN A 21 -9.06 16.91 -9.91
C ASN A 21 -9.92 16.58 -11.14
N GLU A 22 -11.22 16.85 -11.06
CA GLU A 22 -12.20 16.44 -12.08
C GLU A 22 -11.94 17.01 -13.48
N SER A 23 -11.30 18.19 -13.56
CA SER A 23 -10.98 18.82 -14.85
C SER A 23 -9.80 18.15 -15.57
N THR A 24 -8.89 17.51 -14.82
CA THR A 24 -7.66 16.92 -15.38
C THR A 24 -7.65 15.39 -15.33
N GLY A 25 -8.44 14.79 -14.43
CA GLY A 25 -8.43 13.36 -14.15
C GLY A 25 -7.20 12.87 -13.37
N TYR A 26 -6.34 13.76 -12.87
CA TYR A 26 -5.19 13.40 -12.04
C TYR A 26 -5.54 13.47 -10.55
N ILE A 27 -4.83 12.71 -9.71
CA ILE A 27 -4.96 12.82 -8.25
C ILE A 27 -4.67 14.26 -7.81
N ASP A 28 -5.56 14.84 -7.02
CA ASP A 28 -5.35 16.16 -6.42
C ASP A 28 -4.51 16.00 -5.15
N TYR A 29 -3.19 16.04 -5.32
CA TYR A 29 -2.24 15.88 -4.22
C TYR A 29 -2.26 17.03 -3.21
N ASP A 30 -2.67 18.23 -3.63
CA ASP A 30 -2.77 19.38 -2.73
C ASP A 30 -3.99 19.26 -1.84
N GLN A 31 -5.12 18.82 -2.40
CA GLN A 31 -6.31 18.52 -1.61
C GLN A 31 -6.10 17.29 -0.71
N LEU A 32 -5.37 16.27 -1.17
CA LEU A 32 -4.91 15.15 -0.33
C LEU A 32 -4.13 15.67 0.89
N GLU A 33 -3.16 16.56 0.68
CA GLU A 33 -2.35 17.10 1.79
C GLU A 33 -3.18 17.93 2.78
N LYS A 34 -4.06 18.80 2.28
CA LYS A 34 -4.97 19.61 3.10
C LYS A 34 -5.88 18.73 3.95
N SER A 35 -6.53 17.75 3.31
CA SER A 35 -7.46 16.84 3.99
C SER A 35 -6.73 15.93 4.99
N ALA A 36 -5.56 15.41 4.65
CA ALA A 36 -4.74 14.60 5.56
C ALA A 36 -4.34 15.38 6.82
N SER A 37 -4.10 16.68 6.73
CA SER A 37 -3.78 17.53 7.89
C SER A 37 -4.95 17.69 8.86
N LEU A 38 -6.17 17.70 8.35
CA LEU A 38 -7.40 17.78 9.14
C LEU A 38 -7.77 16.42 9.75
N PHE A 39 -7.69 15.36 8.95
CA PHE A 39 -8.11 14.02 9.34
C PHE A 39 -7.06 13.24 10.15
N ARG A 40 -5.78 13.58 9.99
CA ARG A 40 -4.61 12.94 10.64
C ARG A 40 -4.61 11.42 10.47
N PRO A 41 -4.52 10.92 9.22
CA PRO A 41 -4.57 9.48 8.95
C PRO A 41 -3.37 8.77 9.57
N LYS A 42 -3.59 7.54 10.07
CA LYS A 42 -2.49 6.63 10.44
C LYS A 42 -1.87 5.92 9.24
N LEU A 43 -2.60 5.86 8.13
CA LEU A 43 -2.20 5.16 6.91
C LEU A 43 -2.81 5.87 5.70
N ILE A 44 -2.02 6.08 4.64
CA ILE A 44 -2.47 6.56 3.34
C ILE A 44 -2.19 5.47 2.29
N VAL A 45 -3.20 5.17 1.46
CA VAL A 45 -3.11 4.15 0.41
C VAL A 45 -2.84 4.80 -0.95
N ALA A 46 -1.79 4.36 -1.63
CA ALA A 46 -1.44 4.71 -3.00
C ALA A 46 -1.70 3.50 -3.93
N GLY A 47 -2.84 3.48 -4.59
CA GLY A 47 -3.24 2.39 -5.47
C GLY A 47 -4.67 2.57 -5.96
N ALA A 48 -5.00 2.00 -7.11
CA ALA A 48 -6.33 2.11 -7.69
C ALA A 48 -6.62 0.93 -8.63
N SER A 49 -7.90 0.64 -8.79
CA SER A 49 -8.38 -0.31 -9.79
C SER A 49 -8.51 0.30 -11.18
N ALA A 50 -8.74 1.62 -11.27
CA ALA A 50 -9.04 2.33 -12.51
C ALA A 50 -8.40 3.73 -12.53
N TYR A 51 -7.06 3.76 -12.61
CA TYR A 51 -6.29 5.00 -12.78
C TYR A 51 -5.20 4.77 -13.84
N SER A 52 -5.14 5.63 -14.85
CA SER A 52 -4.33 5.44 -16.07
C SER A 52 -2.99 6.19 -16.06
N ARG A 53 -2.61 6.75 -14.91
CA ARG A 53 -1.40 7.56 -14.73
C ARG A 53 -0.53 6.99 -13.61
N HIS A 54 0.73 7.35 -13.61
CA HIS A 54 1.64 7.00 -12.50
C HIS A 54 1.32 7.81 -11.25
N TYR A 55 1.68 7.25 -10.11
CA TYR A 55 1.59 7.93 -8.82
C TYR A 55 2.85 8.77 -8.58
N ASP A 56 2.66 9.94 -7.98
CA ASP A 56 3.75 10.70 -7.39
C ASP A 56 3.99 10.18 -5.97
N TYR A 57 4.68 9.03 -5.89
CA TYR A 57 4.99 8.38 -4.61
C TYR A 57 5.84 9.28 -3.70
N ALA A 58 6.71 10.12 -4.28
CA ALA A 58 7.51 11.08 -3.53
C ALA A 58 6.63 12.14 -2.85
N ARG A 59 5.63 12.67 -3.57
CA ARG A 59 4.64 13.60 -3.00
C ARG A 59 3.82 12.95 -1.90
N MET A 60 3.35 11.71 -2.10
CA MET A 60 2.60 10.97 -1.09
C MET A 60 3.43 10.67 0.16
N ARG A 61 4.71 10.29 0.01
CA ARG A 61 5.65 10.10 1.12
C ARG A 61 5.79 11.36 1.96
N LYS A 62 5.99 12.53 1.33
CA LYS A 62 6.07 13.82 2.03
C LYS A 62 4.81 14.10 2.86
N VAL A 63 3.62 13.78 2.33
CA VAL A 63 2.37 13.94 3.09
C VAL A 63 2.31 12.97 4.27
N CYS A 64 2.69 11.71 4.06
CA CYS A 64 2.77 10.73 5.15
C CYS A 64 3.74 11.15 6.25
N ASP A 65 4.92 11.67 5.91
CA ASP A 65 5.91 12.16 6.89
C ASP A 65 5.36 13.27 7.77
N LYS A 66 4.69 14.25 7.15
CA LYS A 66 4.06 15.37 7.87
C LYS A 66 3.02 14.89 8.88
N GLN A 67 2.26 13.85 8.53
CA GLN A 67 1.19 13.32 9.39
C GLN A 67 1.64 12.13 10.25
N LYS A 68 2.91 11.69 10.15
CA LYS A 68 3.42 10.45 10.74
C LYS A 68 2.58 9.22 10.35
N ALA A 69 2.08 9.20 9.13
CA ALA A 69 1.30 8.11 8.56
C ALA A 69 2.20 7.06 7.88
N VAL A 70 1.70 5.83 7.81
CA VAL A 70 2.27 4.78 6.96
C VAL A 70 1.88 5.03 5.51
N LEU A 71 2.84 4.96 4.57
CA LEU A 71 2.53 4.90 3.14
C LEU A 71 2.38 3.44 2.71
N LEU A 72 1.15 3.03 2.37
CA LEU A 72 0.87 1.73 1.78
C LEU A 72 0.66 1.88 0.27
N ALA A 73 1.42 1.17 -0.56
CA ALA A 73 1.16 1.11 -1.99
C ALA A 73 0.43 -0.20 -2.34
N ASP A 74 -0.77 -0.11 -2.90
CA ASP A 74 -1.45 -1.28 -3.49
C ASP A 74 -1.19 -1.29 -4.99
N MET A 75 -0.22 -2.11 -5.39
CA MET A 75 0.23 -2.20 -6.78
C MET A 75 -0.46 -3.33 -7.57
N ALA A 76 -1.58 -3.86 -7.10
CA ALA A 76 -2.23 -5.05 -7.67
C ALA A 76 -2.35 -5.03 -9.21
N HIS A 77 -2.74 -3.90 -9.82
CA HIS A 77 -2.90 -3.79 -11.27
C HIS A 77 -1.58 -3.69 -12.04
N ILE A 78 -0.54 -3.12 -11.43
CA ILE A 78 0.73 -2.78 -12.09
C ILE A 78 1.90 -3.66 -11.64
N SER A 79 1.68 -4.67 -10.81
CA SER A 79 2.75 -5.48 -10.22
C SER A 79 3.69 -6.13 -11.24
N GLY A 80 3.17 -6.62 -12.37
CA GLY A 80 4.02 -7.13 -13.46
C GLY A 80 4.79 -6.03 -14.19
N LEU A 81 4.22 -4.82 -14.30
CA LEU A 81 4.88 -3.67 -14.90
C LEU A 81 6.02 -3.15 -14.00
N VAL A 82 5.81 -3.17 -12.67
CA VAL A 82 6.84 -2.85 -11.68
C VAL A 82 7.95 -3.89 -11.73
N ALA A 83 7.61 -5.19 -11.75
CA ALA A 83 8.59 -6.27 -11.83
C ALA A 83 9.42 -6.21 -13.12
N GLY A 84 8.79 -5.83 -14.24
CA GLY A 84 9.48 -5.60 -15.52
C GLY A 84 10.21 -4.26 -15.62
N ALA A 85 10.22 -3.44 -14.57
CA ALA A 85 10.85 -2.11 -14.52
C ALA A 85 10.39 -1.14 -15.63
N VAL A 86 9.15 -1.27 -16.12
CA VAL A 86 8.58 -0.40 -17.17
C VAL A 86 7.71 0.72 -16.62
N VAL A 87 7.51 0.77 -15.30
CA VAL A 87 6.83 1.87 -14.59
C VAL A 87 7.58 2.19 -13.28
N PRO A 88 7.41 3.39 -12.71
CA PRO A 88 8.04 3.75 -11.44
C PRO A 88 7.69 2.77 -10.31
N SER A 89 8.70 2.42 -9.51
CA SER A 89 8.56 1.48 -8.40
C SER A 89 7.97 2.17 -7.17
N PRO A 90 6.96 1.60 -6.50
CA PRO A 90 6.49 2.11 -5.21
C PRO A 90 7.48 1.84 -4.07
N PHE A 91 8.40 0.88 -4.24
CA PHE A 91 9.29 0.41 -3.18
C PHE A 91 10.26 1.48 -2.69
N ASP A 92 10.58 2.48 -3.52
CA ASP A 92 11.49 3.57 -3.16
C ASP A 92 10.92 4.46 -2.03
N PHE A 93 9.60 4.52 -1.90
CA PHE A 93 8.91 5.46 -1.01
C PHE A 93 7.97 4.79 -0.01
N ALA A 94 7.32 3.69 -0.38
CA ALA A 94 6.32 3.04 0.45
C ALA A 94 6.95 2.29 1.64
N ASP A 95 6.24 2.31 2.76
CA ASP A 95 6.58 1.53 3.95
C ASP A 95 6.13 0.06 3.80
N VAL A 96 4.96 -0.12 3.18
CA VAL A 96 4.31 -1.40 2.91
C VAL A 96 3.83 -1.40 1.45
N VAL A 97 4.03 -2.51 0.75
CA VAL A 97 3.51 -2.71 -0.60
C VAL A 97 2.67 -3.98 -0.63
N THR A 98 1.39 -3.86 -1.00
CA THR A 98 0.49 -5.00 -1.20
C THR A 98 0.27 -5.24 -2.68
N THR A 99 0.03 -6.49 -3.05
CA THR A 99 -0.31 -6.82 -4.43
C THR A 99 -1.09 -8.11 -4.54
N THR A 100 -1.93 -8.19 -5.56
CA THR A 100 -2.40 -9.48 -6.10
C THR A 100 -1.37 -10.07 -7.07
N THR A 101 -1.42 -11.37 -7.27
CA THR A 101 -0.42 -12.08 -8.10
C THR A 101 -0.91 -12.47 -9.50
N HIS A 102 -2.20 -12.26 -9.82
CA HIS A 102 -2.84 -12.78 -11.03
C HIS A 102 -3.07 -11.77 -12.16
N LYS A 103 -2.86 -10.47 -11.91
CA LYS A 103 -3.12 -9.41 -12.91
C LYS A 103 -1.93 -9.29 -13.87
N SER A 104 -1.28 -8.14 -13.93
CA SER A 104 -0.10 -7.94 -14.79
C SER A 104 1.06 -8.88 -14.43
N LEU A 105 1.15 -9.37 -13.17
CA LEU A 105 2.14 -10.37 -12.76
C LEU A 105 1.86 -11.78 -13.32
N ARG A 106 0.64 -12.04 -13.84
CA ARG A 106 0.27 -13.27 -14.58
C ARG A 106 0.48 -14.60 -13.83
N GLY A 107 0.45 -14.59 -12.50
CA GLY A 107 0.49 -15.77 -11.65
C GLY A 107 -0.90 -16.30 -11.23
N PRO A 108 -0.96 -17.25 -10.28
CA PRO A 108 -2.23 -17.74 -9.74
C PRO A 108 -2.94 -16.66 -8.90
N ARG A 109 -4.20 -16.90 -8.53
CA ARG A 109 -4.92 -16.04 -7.57
C ARG A 109 -4.31 -16.20 -6.17
N GLY A 110 -3.48 -15.24 -5.80
CA GLY A 110 -2.90 -15.06 -4.48
C GLY A 110 -2.58 -13.60 -4.21
N ALA A 111 -1.89 -13.35 -3.10
CA ALA A 111 -1.48 -12.01 -2.68
C ALA A 111 -0.11 -12.06 -1.98
N MET A 112 0.57 -10.91 -1.97
CA MET A 112 1.81 -10.71 -1.21
C MET A 112 1.74 -9.38 -0.45
N ILE A 113 2.39 -9.35 0.71
CA ILE A 113 2.58 -8.15 1.53
C ILE A 113 4.08 -7.97 1.73
N PHE A 114 4.65 -6.97 1.08
CA PHE A 114 6.02 -6.54 1.31
C PHE A 114 6.06 -5.44 2.36
N TYR A 115 7.10 -5.42 3.18
CA TYR A 115 7.28 -4.44 4.23
C TYR A 115 8.75 -4.13 4.45
N ARG A 116 9.04 -2.89 4.84
CA ARG A 116 10.41 -2.47 5.17
C ARG A 116 10.93 -3.16 6.44
N LYS A 117 12.24 -3.37 6.47
CA LYS A 117 13.02 -3.93 7.58
C LYS A 117 14.24 -3.04 7.82
N GLY A 118 14.84 -3.13 9.00
CA GLY A 118 16.05 -2.38 9.36
C GLY A 118 15.75 -1.00 9.94
N LEU A 119 16.71 -0.08 9.81
CA LEU A 119 16.60 1.27 10.35
C LEU A 119 15.53 2.07 9.59
N LYS A 120 14.60 2.67 10.34
CA LYS A 120 13.58 3.58 9.81
C LYS A 120 14.06 5.02 9.86
N GLU A 121 14.46 5.48 11.03
CA GLU A 121 14.93 6.84 11.25
C GLU A 121 15.82 6.89 12.51
N VAL A 122 16.64 7.92 12.61
CA VAL A 122 17.27 8.31 13.87
C VAL A 122 16.44 9.45 14.45
N ASN A 123 15.89 9.25 15.65
CA ASN A 123 15.02 10.23 16.27
C ASN A 123 15.81 11.48 16.72
N LYS A 124 15.10 12.51 17.18
CA LYS A 124 15.70 13.77 17.66
C LYS A 124 16.67 13.60 18.84
N LEU A 125 16.62 12.46 19.53
CA LEU A 125 17.50 12.10 20.65
C LEU A 125 18.72 11.29 20.19
N GLY A 126 18.92 11.10 18.88
CA GLY A 126 20.00 10.29 18.34
C GLY A 126 19.77 8.78 18.45
N GLN A 127 18.56 8.33 18.80
CA GLN A 127 18.26 6.91 18.94
C GLN A 127 17.76 6.33 17.63
N GLU A 128 18.27 5.15 17.28
CA GLU A 128 17.81 4.38 16.14
C GLU A 128 16.39 3.85 16.38
N VAL A 129 15.49 4.16 15.46
CA VAL A 129 14.14 3.62 15.40
C VAL A 129 14.11 2.60 14.27
N MET A 130 13.83 1.35 14.62
CA MET A 130 13.77 0.25 13.65
C MET A 130 12.35 0.07 13.11
N TYR A 131 12.22 -0.43 11.89
CA TYR A 131 10.95 -0.91 11.37
C TYR A 131 10.49 -2.16 12.15
N ASP A 132 9.22 -2.15 12.57
CA ASP A 132 8.60 -3.24 13.36
C ASP A 132 7.40 -3.89 12.64
N TYR A 133 7.33 -3.76 11.31
CA TYR A 133 6.20 -4.23 10.52
C TYR A 133 6.15 -5.75 10.36
N GLY A 134 7.29 -6.43 10.32
CA GLY A 134 7.34 -7.86 9.98
C GLY A 134 6.53 -8.72 10.93
N ASP A 135 6.80 -8.62 12.23
CA ASP A 135 6.09 -9.41 13.24
C ASP A 135 4.61 -9.05 13.30
N LYS A 136 4.28 -7.76 13.21
CA LYS A 136 2.89 -7.28 13.21
C LYS A 136 2.09 -7.80 12.01
N ILE A 137 2.66 -7.74 10.81
CA ILE A 137 2.02 -8.20 9.58
C ILE A 137 1.89 -9.72 9.59
N ASN A 138 2.96 -10.44 9.96
CA ASN A 138 2.93 -11.89 10.05
C ASN A 138 1.86 -12.36 11.06
N ALA A 139 1.83 -11.78 12.26
CA ALA A 139 0.84 -12.09 13.29
C ALA A 139 -0.61 -11.76 12.86
N ALA A 140 -0.80 -10.66 12.12
CA ALA A 140 -2.10 -10.29 11.57
C ALA A 140 -2.58 -11.29 10.50
N VAL A 141 -1.67 -11.82 9.67
CA VAL A 141 -1.99 -12.88 8.70
C VAL A 141 -2.30 -14.19 9.43
N PHE A 142 -1.40 -14.65 10.29
CA PHE A 142 -1.56 -15.85 11.10
C PHE A 142 -0.94 -15.64 12.49
N PRO A 143 -1.65 -15.90 13.60
CA PRO A 143 -2.98 -16.53 13.68
C PRO A 143 -4.15 -15.53 13.57
N GLY A 144 -3.91 -14.26 13.23
CA GLY A 144 -4.91 -13.20 13.34
C GLY A 144 -6.14 -13.37 12.44
N LEU A 145 -5.95 -13.49 11.13
CA LEU A 145 -7.06 -13.47 10.15
C LEU A 145 -7.22 -14.79 9.38
N GLN A 146 -6.14 -15.53 9.14
CA GLN A 146 -6.15 -16.76 8.35
C GLN A 146 -5.70 -17.97 9.17
N GLY A 147 -6.06 -19.16 8.69
CA GLY A 147 -5.64 -20.45 9.23
C GLY A 147 -4.52 -21.09 8.40
N GLY A 148 -4.74 -22.33 7.94
CA GLY A 148 -3.75 -23.08 7.17
C GLY A 148 -3.41 -22.43 5.80
N PRO A 149 -2.13 -22.37 5.41
CA PRO A 149 -1.72 -21.76 4.14
C PRO A 149 -2.08 -22.64 2.93
N HIS A 150 -2.41 -21.99 1.81
CA HIS A 150 -2.66 -22.67 0.53
C HIS A 150 -1.35 -22.95 -0.22
N ASN A 151 -0.61 -23.97 0.23
CA ASN A 151 0.72 -24.29 -0.33
C ASN A 151 0.73 -24.53 -1.84
N HIS A 152 -0.33 -25.09 -2.42
CA HIS A 152 -0.45 -25.26 -3.87
C HIS A 152 -0.42 -23.92 -4.63
N THR A 153 -1.07 -22.88 -4.08
CA THR A 153 -1.04 -21.51 -4.63
C THR A 153 0.33 -20.86 -4.43
N ILE A 154 0.98 -21.09 -3.27
CA ILE A 154 2.32 -20.58 -2.99
C ILE A 154 3.34 -21.16 -3.99
N THR A 155 3.26 -22.47 -4.28
CA THR A 155 4.09 -23.11 -5.31
C THR A 155 3.85 -22.49 -6.69
N GLY A 156 2.58 -22.32 -7.09
CA GLY A 156 2.26 -21.68 -8.37
C GLY A 156 2.75 -20.22 -8.45
N LEU A 157 2.72 -19.50 -7.33
CA LEU A 157 3.25 -18.14 -7.23
C LEU A 157 4.78 -18.13 -7.40
N ALA A 158 5.50 -19.06 -6.75
CA ALA A 158 6.95 -19.16 -6.89
C ALA A 158 7.36 -19.41 -8.36
N VAL A 159 6.59 -20.22 -9.09
CA VAL A 159 6.79 -20.42 -10.53
C VAL A 159 6.58 -19.11 -11.29
N ALA A 160 5.49 -18.39 -11.03
CA ALA A 160 5.19 -17.12 -11.71
C ALA A 160 6.24 -16.03 -11.42
N LEU A 161 6.80 -15.98 -10.21
CA LEU A 161 7.87 -15.03 -9.85
C LEU A 161 9.21 -15.33 -10.52
N LYS A 162 9.42 -16.57 -10.98
CA LYS A 162 10.64 -16.97 -11.70
C LYS A 162 10.57 -16.64 -13.20
N GLN A 163 9.37 -16.60 -13.78
CA GLN A 163 9.12 -16.35 -15.21
C GLN A 163 9.54 -14.93 -15.61
#